data_AF-A0A9K3D2D1-F1
#
_entry.id   AF-A0A9K3D2D1-F1
#
_cell.length_a   1.000
_cell.length_b   1.000
_cell.length_c   1.000
_cell.angle_alpha   90.00
_cell.angle_beta   90.00
_cell.angle_gamma   90.00
#
_symmetry.space_group_name_H-M   'P 1'
#
loop_
_entity.id
_entity.type
_entity.pdbx_description
1 polymer ?
#
loop_
_entity_poly.entity_id
_entity_poly.type
_entity_poly.pdbx_seq_one_letter_code
_entity_poly.pdbx_strand_id
1 'polypeptide(L)'
;LKGGLHDFTNGESPYERVIRLVGPALESFDDDKQIPTFRFGCSQTRDQSTLPLALSGVANCFGYQGVLDCYRASIPHLTFSGPTTMAPMIDEAIRTVQQTGEYHILLILTDGDMSSPRTDAAAVVRASNFPISIVVVGLGDGPFEVMEQFDDKLPERQFDNFQFVCLSEAEKAMAKSERPDLDLVTLLLAEIPDQYKAIKSLGLLDSVRRRY
;
A
#
# COMPACT_ATOMS: atom_id res chain seq x y z
N LEU A 1 -3.89 11.77 22.01
CA LEU A 1 -3.44 11.64 20.62
C LEU A 1 -4.56 12.12 19.71
N LYS A 2 -4.65 13.44 19.45
CA LYS A 2 -5.44 13.98 18.34
C LYS A 2 -4.43 14.29 17.24
N GLY A 3 -4.57 13.66 16.08
CA GLY A 3 -3.85 14.00 14.85
C GLY A 3 -2.32 13.90 14.92
N GLY A 4 -1.76 12.69 14.85
CA GLY A 4 -0.33 12.52 14.57
C GLY A 4 -0.04 12.82 13.09
N LEU A 5 0.63 11.89 12.39
CA LEU A 5 0.82 11.95 10.94
C LEU A 5 -0.50 11.93 10.13
N HIS A 6 -1.64 11.71 10.78
CA HIS A 6 -2.97 11.80 10.19
C HIS A 6 -3.61 13.20 10.30
N ASP A 7 -2.97 14.17 10.98
CA ASP A 7 -3.53 15.51 11.11
C ASP A 7 -3.49 16.28 9.79
N PHE A 8 -4.64 16.79 9.40
CA PHE A 8 -4.82 17.64 8.22
C PHE A 8 -5.50 18.97 8.56
N THR A 9 -5.50 19.36 9.84
CA THR A 9 -6.06 20.65 10.27
C THR A 9 -5.24 21.85 9.81
N ASN A 10 -3.92 21.70 9.67
CA ASN A 10 -2.98 22.77 9.31
C ASN A 10 -2.30 22.56 7.95
N GLY A 11 -2.82 21.66 7.11
CA GLY A 11 -2.23 21.36 5.81
C GLY A 11 -2.51 19.94 5.35
N GLU A 12 -1.77 19.51 4.35
CA GLU A 12 -1.79 18.14 3.85
C GLU A 12 -1.05 17.22 4.81
N SER A 13 -1.70 16.13 5.23
CA SER A 13 -1.04 15.06 5.98
C SER A 13 -0.10 14.25 5.08
N PRO A 14 0.98 13.64 5.60
CA PRO A 14 1.84 12.73 4.82
C PRO A 14 1.09 11.61 4.08
N TYR A 15 -0.02 11.11 4.64
CA TYR A 15 -0.89 10.15 3.96
C TYR A 15 -1.54 10.73 2.71
N GLU A 16 -2.15 11.92 2.82
CA GLU A 16 -2.73 12.62 1.68
C GLU A 16 -1.69 12.98 0.63
N ARG A 17 -0.49 13.38 1.07
CA ARG A 17 0.64 13.70 0.20
C ARG A 17 0.97 12.53 -0.72
N VAL A 18 1.11 11.31 -0.18
CA VAL A 18 1.38 10.11 -0.99
C VAL A 18 0.22 9.84 -1.93
N ILE A 19 -1.02 9.80 -1.44
CA ILE A 19 -2.21 9.52 -2.25
C ILE A 19 -2.32 10.51 -3.42
N ARG A 20 -2.10 11.81 -3.17
CA ARG A 20 -2.14 12.86 -4.21
C ARG A 20 -1.01 12.72 -5.23
N LEU A 21 0.18 12.31 -4.79
CA LEU A 21 1.34 12.13 -5.68
C LEU A 21 1.16 10.93 -6.61
N VAL A 22 0.87 9.75 -6.05
CA VAL A 22 0.82 8.50 -6.84
C VAL A 22 -0.54 8.28 -7.50
N GLY A 23 -1.61 8.86 -6.95
CA GLY A 23 -2.99 8.68 -7.41
C GLY A 23 -3.18 8.92 -8.91
N PRO A 24 -2.76 10.07 -9.47
CA PRO A 24 -2.88 10.33 -10.90
C PRO A 24 -2.10 9.34 -11.78
N ALA A 25 -0.93 8.88 -11.32
CA ALA A 25 -0.13 7.91 -12.06
C ALA A 25 -0.79 6.53 -12.04
N LEU A 26 -1.24 6.05 -10.87
CA LEU A 26 -1.90 4.74 -10.73
C LEU A 26 -3.27 4.71 -11.41
N GLU A 27 -4.08 5.77 -11.30
CA GLU A 27 -5.39 5.86 -11.95
C GLU A 27 -5.27 5.81 -13.49
N SER A 28 -4.14 6.20 -14.07
CA SER A 28 -3.92 6.08 -15.51
C SER A 28 -3.81 4.62 -16.01
N PHE A 29 -3.59 3.67 -15.10
CA PHE A 29 -3.56 2.23 -15.37
C PHE A 29 -4.84 1.51 -14.95
N ASP A 30 -5.80 2.22 -14.35
CA ASP A 30 -7.05 1.67 -13.83
C ASP A 30 -8.21 2.04 -14.75
N ASP A 31 -8.77 1.02 -15.42
CA ASP A 31 -9.81 1.19 -16.44
C ASP A 31 -11.16 1.62 -15.86
N ASP A 32 -11.52 1.14 -14.65
CA ASP A 32 -12.82 1.39 -14.04
C ASP A 32 -12.78 2.46 -12.93
N LYS A 33 -11.57 2.83 -12.51
CA LYS A 33 -11.27 3.83 -11.47
C LYS A 33 -11.84 3.45 -10.11
N GLN A 34 -12.17 2.18 -9.87
CA GLN A 34 -12.63 1.68 -8.58
C GLN A 34 -11.42 1.28 -7.77
N ILE A 35 -11.09 2.08 -6.75
CA ILE A 35 -9.93 1.84 -5.89
C ILE A 35 -10.40 1.21 -4.56
N PRO A 36 -10.21 -0.10 -4.33
CA PRO A 36 -10.55 -0.73 -3.06
C PRO A 36 -9.67 -0.15 -1.95
N THR A 37 -10.29 0.50 -0.97
CA THR A 37 -9.58 1.27 0.05
C THR A 37 -9.95 0.77 1.44
N PHE A 38 -8.95 0.34 2.19
CA PHE A 38 -9.11 -0.32 3.47
C PHE A 38 -8.31 0.36 4.59
N ARG A 39 -8.66 0.03 5.83
CA ARG A 39 -7.94 0.40 7.05
C ARG A 39 -7.64 -0.84 7.89
N PHE A 40 -6.53 -0.78 8.61
CA PHE A 40 -6.08 -1.79 9.57
C PHE A 40 -5.35 -1.09 10.73
N GLY A 41 -5.03 -1.80 11.82
CA GLY A 41 -4.35 -1.23 13.00
C GLY A 41 -5.21 -0.30 13.88
N CYS A 42 -6.48 -0.03 13.54
CA CYS A 42 -7.39 0.69 14.42
C CYS A 42 -7.96 -0.24 15.51
N SER A 43 -8.61 0.32 16.53
CA SER A 43 -9.16 -0.47 17.66
C SER A 43 -10.12 -1.59 17.24
N GLN A 44 -10.74 -1.47 16.06
CA GLN A 44 -11.66 -2.45 15.50
C GLN A 44 -10.96 -3.60 14.75
N THR A 45 -9.76 -3.36 14.23
CA THR A 45 -9.05 -4.28 13.32
C THR A 45 -7.80 -4.88 13.98
N ARG A 46 -7.03 -4.06 14.69
CA ARG A 46 -5.72 -4.40 15.25
C ARG A 46 -4.87 -5.14 14.19
N ASP A 47 -4.35 -6.30 14.55
CA ASP A 47 -3.53 -7.19 13.73
C ASP A 47 -4.33 -8.34 13.08
N GLN A 48 -5.65 -8.36 13.24
CA GLN A 48 -6.46 -9.55 12.90
C GLN A 48 -7.24 -9.40 11.59
N SER A 49 -7.60 -8.19 11.19
CA SER A 49 -8.49 -7.98 10.04
C SER A 49 -8.26 -6.63 9.37
N THR A 50 -8.91 -6.43 8.23
CA THR A 50 -9.07 -5.14 7.57
C THR A 50 -10.56 -4.77 7.54
N LEU A 51 -10.85 -3.49 7.42
CA LEU A 51 -12.19 -2.98 7.14
C LEU A 51 -12.10 -1.96 6.01
N PRO A 52 -13.17 -1.77 5.23
CA PRO A 52 -13.29 -0.61 4.34
C PRO A 52 -12.93 0.68 5.08
N LEU A 53 -12.20 1.58 4.39
CA LEU A 53 -11.87 2.88 4.97
C LEU A 53 -13.16 3.65 5.25
N ALA A 54 -14.09 3.64 4.28
CA ALA A 54 -15.40 4.26 4.44
C ALA A 54 -16.20 3.61 5.58
N LEU A 55 -16.70 4.44 6.49
CA LEU A 55 -17.50 3.99 7.64
C LEU A 55 -18.85 3.36 7.24
N SER A 56 -19.31 3.60 6.01
CA SER A 56 -20.48 2.93 5.44
C SER A 56 -20.26 1.45 5.12
N GLY A 57 -19.00 0.98 5.09
CA GLY A 57 -18.64 -0.38 4.69
C GLY A 57 -18.44 -0.55 3.18
N VAL A 58 -18.55 0.51 2.38
CA VAL A 58 -18.24 0.47 0.95
C VAL A 58 -16.72 0.52 0.77
N ALA A 59 -16.13 -0.52 0.19
CA ALA A 59 -14.67 -0.60 0.00
C ALA A 59 -14.14 0.29 -1.13
N ASN A 60 -14.88 0.38 -2.24
CA ASN A 60 -14.38 1.03 -3.44
C ASN A 60 -14.61 2.54 -3.41
N CYS A 61 -13.55 3.29 -3.63
CA CYS A 61 -13.57 4.72 -3.88
C CYS A 61 -13.46 4.99 -5.39
N PHE A 62 -14.14 6.02 -5.89
CA PHE A 62 -14.03 6.40 -7.30
C PHE A 62 -12.87 7.37 -7.52
N GLY A 63 -11.81 6.89 -8.14
CA GLY A 63 -10.57 7.62 -8.40
C GLY A 63 -9.80 8.01 -7.14
N TYR A 64 -8.60 8.53 -7.31
CA TYR A 64 -7.74 8.90 -6.17
C TYR A 64 -8.34 10.06 -5.35
N GLN A 65 -9.13 10.93 -5.98
CA GLN A 65 -9.83 12.01 -5.27
C GLN A 65 -10.90 11.45 -4.32
N GLY A 66 -11.61 10.39 -4.72
CA GLY A 66 -12.55 9.69 -3.85
C GLY A 66 -11.86 9.05 -2.64
N VAL A 67 -10.64 8.54 -2.82
CA VAL A 67 -9.80 8.02 -1.72
C VAL A 67 -9.47 9.14 -0.72
N LEU A 68 -9.04 10.31 -1.19
CA LEU A 68 -8.75 11.47 -0.34
C LEU A 68 -9.98 11.93 0.45
N ASP A 69 -11.13 12.03 -0.22
CA ASP A 69 -12.38 12.44 0.41
C ASP A 69 -12.83 11.42 1.47
N CYS A 70 -12.74 10.13 1.15
CA CYS A 70 -13.03 9.03 2.07
C CYS A 70 -12.10 9.05 3.29
N TYR A 71 -10.81 9.27 3.08
CA TYR A 71 -9.82 9.41 4.15
C TYR A 71 -10.17 10.56 5.10
N ARG A 72 -10.38 11.77 4.57
CA ARG A 72 -10.75 12.95 5.37
C ARG A 72 -12.05 12.74 6.15
N ALA A 73 -13.03 12.09 5.55
CA ALA A 73 -14.30 11.78 6.20
C ALA A 73 -14.16 10.73 7.31
N SER A 74 -13.23 9.77 7.16
CA SER A 74 -13.14 8.62 8.06
C SER A 74 -12.23 8.86 9.27
N ILE A 75 -11.06 9.48 9.06
CA ILE A 75 -10.03 9.65 10.09
C ILE A 75 -10.54 10.26 11.41
N PRO A 76 -11.38 11.32 11.42
CA PRO A 76 -11.87 11.92 12.67
C PRO A 76 -12.68 10.99 13.56
N HIS A 77 -13.18 9.89 13.01
CA HIS A 77 -14.02 8.91 13.70
C HIS A 77 -13.28 7.61 14.07
N LEU A 78 -12.01 7.48 13.68
CA LEU A 78 -11.20 6.30 14.00
C LEU A 78 -10.54 6.45 15.37
N THR A 79 -10.45 5.32 16.07
CA THR A 79 -9.58 5.19 17.24
C THR A 79 -8.35 4.37 16.84
N PHE A 80 -7.21 5.03 16.74
CA PHE A 80 -5.93 4.38 16.43
C PHE A 80 -5.51 3.42 17.54
N SER A 81 -4.89 2.30 17.18
CA SER A 81 -4.52 1.24 18.11
C SER A 81 -3.30 0.45 17.60
N GLY A 82 -3.12 -0.73 18.16
CA GLY A 82 -2.16 -1.75 17.76
C GLY A 82 -2.49 -3.05 18.48
N PRO A 83 -1.69 -4.12 18.30
CA PRO A 83 -0.57 -4.24 17.36
C PRO A 83 -1.03 -4.17 15.89
N THR A 84 -0.07 -4.07 14.97
CA THR A 84 -0.34 -3.88 13.53
C THR A 84 0.46 -4.89 12.71
N THR A 85 -0.17 -5.48 11.70
CA THR A 85 0.48 -6.34 10.70
C THR A 85 -0.09 -6.01 9.32
N MET A 86 0.68 -6.24 8.26
CA MET A 86 0.22 -6.10 6.87
C MET A 86 -0.50 -7.37 6.38
N ALA A 87 -0.31 -8.50 7.06
CA ALA A 87 -0.83 -9.78 6.60
C ALA A 87 -2.33 -9.78 6.25
N PRO A 88 -3.26 -9.24 7.09
CA PRO A 88 -4.67 -9.17 6.71
C PRO A 88 -4.92 -8.33 5.44
N MET A 89 -4.15 -7.26 5.24
CA MET A 89 -4.27 -6.38 4.07
C MET A 89 -3.74 -7.07 2.81
N ILE A 90 -2.65 -7.82 2.93
CA ILE A 90 -2.11 -8.64 1.83
C ILE A 90 -3.09 -9.77 1.48
N ASP A 91 -3.69 -10.43 2.46
CA ASP A 91 -4.68 -11.49 2.24
C ASP A 91 -5.97 -10.93 1.59
N GLU A 92 -6.35 -9.68 1.91
CA GLU A 92 -7.42 -8.95 1.20
C GLU A 92 -7.06 -8.74 -0.27
N ALA A 93 -5.86 -8.25 -0.58
CA ALA A 93 -5.41 -8.05 -1.96
C ALA A 93 -5.38 -9.37 -2.76
N ILE A 94 -4.93 -10.47 -2.14
CA ILE A 94 -5.00 -11.80 -2.73
C ILE A 94 -6.45 -12.16 -3.07
N ARG A 95 -7.39 -11.91 -2.17
CA ARG A 95 -8.81 -12.19 -2.41
C ARG A 95 -9.38 -11.33 -3.52
N THR A 96 -9.03 -10.06 -3.60
CA THR A 96 -9.43 -9.18 -4.70
C THR A 96 -8.93 -9.72 -6.03
N VAL A 97 -7.65 -10.09 -6.12
CA VAL A 97 -7.09 -10.70 -7.34
C VAL A 97 -7.77 -12.01 -7.71
N GLN A 98 -8.11 -12.86 -6.74
CA GLN A 98 -8.84 -14.09 -7.00
C GLN A 98 -10.26 -13.83 -7.56
N GLN A 99 -10.90 -12.74 -7.15
CA GLN A 99 -12.24 -12.37 -7.61
C GLN A 99 -12.23 -11.69 -8.98
N THR A 100 -11.23 -10.86 -9.26
CA THR A 100 -11.14 -10.08 -10.49
C THR A 100 -10.39 -10.82 -11.60
N GLY A 101 -9.41 -11.66 -11.24
CA GLY A 101 -8.49 -12.28 -12.20
C GLY A 101 -7.54 -11.29 -12.85
N GLU A 102 -7.28 -10.15 -12.19
CA GLU A 102 -6.52 -9.02 -12.72
C GLU A 102 -5.27 -8.72 -11.89
N TYR A 103 -4.31 -8.02 -12.52
CA TYR A 103 -3.13 -7.52 -11.85
C TYR A 103 -3.49 -6.36 -10.92
N HIS A 104 -2.97 -6.39 -9.69
CA HIS A 104 -3.22 -5.34 -8.69
C HIS A 104 -1.91 -4.79 -8.12
N ILE A 105 -1.89 -3.48 -7.86
CA ILE A 105 -0.86 -2.81 -7.07
C ILE A 105 -1.44 -2.50 -5.70
N LEU A 106 -0.92 -3.13 -4.66
CA LEU A 106 -1.27 -2.86 -3.28
C LEU A 106 -0.36 -1.76 -2.71
N LEU A 107 -0.92 -0.57 -2.50
CA LEU A 107 -0.23 0.53 -1.81
C LEU A 107 -0.56 0.51 -0.31
N ILE A 108 0.46 0.34 0.53
CA ILE A 108 0.34 0.37 2.00
C ILE A 108 1.04 1.63 2.53
N LEU A 109 0.33 2.42 3.33
CA LEU A 109 0.87 3.60 4.02
C LEU A 109 0.96 3.31 5.50
N THR A 110 2.15 3.46 6.10
CA THR A 110 2.39 3.14 7.51
C THR A 110 3.35 4.11 8.16
N ASP A 111 3.24 4.32 9.48
CA ASP A 111 4.08 5.21 10.27
C ASP A 111 5.20 4.52 11.04
N GLY A 112 5.35 3.20 10.90
CA GLY A 112 6.45 2.46 11.51
C GLY A 112 6.41 0.97 11.19
N ASP A 113 7.41 0.26 11.69
CA ASP A 113 7.50 -1.19 11.56
C ASP A 113 6.30 -1.91 12.16
N MET A 114 5.96 -3.03 11.51
CA MET A 114 4.86 -3.88 11.93
C MET A 114 5.26 -4.74 13.13
N SER A 115 4.27 -5.11 13.93
CA SER A 115 4.46 -5.83 15.17
C SER A 115 4.86 -7.31 14.98
N SER A 116 4.69 -7.88 13.78
CA SER A 116 5.00 -9.29 13.52
C SER A 116 5.72 -9.53 12.18
N PRO A 117 7.04 -9.32 12.11
CA PRO A 117 7.83 -9.51 10.90
C PRO A 117 7.67 -10.91 10.28
N ARG A 118 7.57 -11.97 11.10
CA ARG A 118 7.38 -13.33 10.59
C ARG A 118 6.03 -13.51 9.88
N THR A 119 4.97 -12.92 10.41
CA THR A 119 3.64 -13.01 9.81
C THR A 119 3.59 -12.25 8.49
N ASP A 120 4.19 -11.06 8.46
CA ASP A 120 4.21 -10.20 7.28
C ASP A 120 5.09 -10.78 6.17
N ALA A 121 6.28 -11.29 6.50
CA ALA A 121 7.15 -12.01 5.56
C ALA A 121 6.41 -13.19 4.91
N ALA A 122 5.72 -14.01 5.71
CA ALA A 122 4.94 -15.13 5.19
C ALA A 122 3.79 -14.66 4.28
N ALA A 123 3.18 -13.51 4.57
CA ALA A 123 2.13 -12.94 3.72
C ALA A 123 2.68 -12.44 2.39
N VAL A 124 3.82 -11.74 2.39
CA VAL A 124 4.51 -11.30 1.16
C VAL A 124 4.91 -12.49 0.29
N VAL A 125 5.49 -13.55 0.88
CA VAL A 125 5.84 -14.78 0.16
C VAL A 125 4.58 -15.44 -0.44
N ARG A 126 3.46 -15.50 0.30
CA ARG A 126 2.18 -16.00 -0.26
C ARG A 126 1.73 -15.15 -1.45
N ALA A 127 1.77 -13.83 -1.32
CA ALA A 127 1.34 -12.90 -2.35
C ALA A 127 2.14 -13.03 -3.65
N SER A 128 3.41 -13.45 -3.57
CA SER A 128 4.24 -13.70 -4.77
C SER A 128 3.72 -14.81 -5.70
N ASN A 129 2.72 -15.60 -5.26
CA ASN A 129 2.04 -16.59 -6.10
C ASN A 129 0.86 -15.99 -6.91
N PHE A 130 0.62 -14.68 -6.78
CA PHE A 130 -0.48 -13.96 -7.42
C PHE A 130 0.08 -12.77 -8.21
N PRO A 131 -0.65 -12.26 -9.22
CA PRO A 131 -0.30 -11.04 -9.94
C PRO A 131 -0.50 -9.79 -9.05
N ILE A 132 0.31 -9.66 -8.00
CA ILE A 132 0.26 -8.57 -7.02
C ILE A 132 1.65 -7.97 -6.88
N SER A 133 1.73 -6.65 -7.02
CA SER A 133 2.85 -5.82 -6.62
C SER A 133 2.52 -5.09 -5.33
N ILE A 134 3.41 -5.09 -4.35
CA ILE A 134 3.21 -4.43 -3.05
C ILE A 134 4.17 -3.25 -2.97
N VAL A 135 3.64 -2.05 -2.72
CA VAL A 135 4.41 -0.84 -2.47
C VAL A 135 4.08 -0.36 -1.06
N VAL A 136 5.09 -0.31 -0.20
CA VAL A 136 4.96 0.18 1.18
C VAL A 136 5.66 1.52 1.30
N VAL A 137 4.93 2.52 1.80
CA VAL A 137 5.47 3.86 2.03
C VAL A 137 5.48 4.15 3.52
N GLY A 138 6.69 4.30 4.06
CA GLY A 138 6.94 4.70 5.44
C GLY A 138 6.77 6.21 5.61
N LEU A 139 5.93 6.62 6.55
CA LEU A 139 5.59 8.00 6.85
C LEU A 139 6.17 8.40 8.21
N GLY A 140 6.80 9.58 8.30
CA GLY A 140 7.42 10.05 9.53
C GLY A 140 8.85 9.52 9.73
N ASP A 141 9.19 9.25 10.99
CA ASP A 141 10.57 9.04 11.43
C ASP A 141 10.93 7.55 11.68
N GLY A 142 10.00 6.61 11.45
CA GLY A 142 10.23 5.18 11.65
C GLY A 142 10.03 4.72 13.10
N PRO A 143 10.52 3.52 13.47
CA PRO A 143 11.48 2.65 12.76
C PRO A 143 10.95 2.01 11.48
N PHE A 144 11.85 1.61 10.57
CA PHE A 144 11.54 0.97 9.27
C PHE A 144 12.52 -0.16 8.88
N GLU A 145 13.40 -0.58 9.78
CA GLU A 145 14.47 -1.54 9.50
C GLU A 145 13.95 -2.92 9.08
N VAL A 146 12.75 -3.31 9.52
CA VAL A 146 12.11 -4.55 9.06
C VAL A 146 11.63 -4.40 7.62
N MET A 147 11.04 -3.27 7.26
CA MET A 147 10.57 -3.01 5.89
C MET A 147 11.72 -2.99 4.89
N GLU A 148 12.85 -2.37 5.25
CA GLU A 148 14.07 -2.40 4.44
C GLU A 148 14.64 -3.82 4.25
N GLN A 149 14.44 -4.71 5.21
CA GLN A 149 14.83 -6.11 5.05
C GLN A 149 13.90 -6.85 4.09
N PHE A 150 12.63 -6.48 4.03
CA PHE A 150 11.68 -7.15 3.14
C PHE A 150 11.91 -6.85 1.66
N ASP A 151 12.43 -5.67 1.36
CA ASP A 151 12.75 -5.20 0.01
C ASP A 151 13.64 -6.20 -0.73
N ASP A 152 14.81 -6.56 -0.19
CA ASP A 152 15.79 -7.39 -0.89
C ASP A 152 16.01 -8.80 -0.32
N LYS A 153 15.52 -9.08 0.89
CA LYS A 153 16.02 -10.21 1.70
C LYS A 153 14.97 -11.24 2.07
N LEU A 154 13.79 -11.25 1.45
CA LEU A 154 12.81 -12.32 1.66
C LEU A 154 13.14 -13.55 0.80
N PRO A 155 13.69 -14.63 1.40
CA PRO A 155 13.87 -15.87 0.66
C PRO A 155 12.50 -16.48 0.31
N GLU A 156 12.45 -17.31 -0.73
CA GLU A 156 11.29 -18.15 -1.11
C GLU A 156 10.15 -17.47 -1.90
N ARG A 157 10.16 -16.14 -2.09
CA ARG A 157 9.21 -15.50 -3.02
C ARG A 157 9.48 -15.90 -4.48
N GLN A 158 8.43 -16.04 -5.28
CA GLN A 158 8.53 -16.44 -6.70
C GLN A 158 9.22 -15.39 -7.58
N PHE A 159 9.05 -14.12 -7.22
CA PHE A 159 9.69 -12.96 -7.82
C PHE A 159 9.73 -11.85 -6.77
N ASP A 160 10.51 -10.81 -7.02
CA ASP A 160 10.47 -9.62 -6.19
C ASP A 160 9.12 -8.90 -6.36
N ASN A 161 8.30 -8.89 -5.32
CA ASN A 161 6.95 -8.34 -5.37
C ASN A 161 6.70 -7.24 -4.33
N PHE A 162 7.76 -6.73 -3.70
CA PHE A 162 7.66 -5.81 -2.57
C PHE A 162 8.68 -4.70 -2.70
N GLN A 163 8.21 -3.45 -2.76
CA GLN A 163 9.03 -2.24 -2.70
C GLN A 163 8.75 -1.48 -1.41
N PHE A 164 9.79 -1.05 -0.68
CA PHE A 164 9.68 -0.10 0.42
C PHE A 164 10.29 1.26 0.09
N VAL A 165 9.62 2.34 0.50
CA VAL A 165 10.16 3.72 0.42
C VAL A 165 9.88 4.48 1.71
N CYS A 166 10.92 4.98 2.37
CA CYS A 166 10.78 5.96 3.44
C CYS A 166 10.57 7.37 2.84
N LEU A 167 9.36 7.92 3.00
CA LEU A 167 8.97 9.19 2.36
C LEU A 167 9.88 10.34 2.78
N SER A 168 10.17 10.45 4.08
CA SER A 168 10.95 11.57 4.63
C SER A 168 12.41 11.55 4.15
N GLU A 169 12.98 10.38 3.92
CA GLU A 169 14.32 10.22 3.35
C GLU A 169 14.35 10.50 1.86
N ALA A 170 13.35 10.01 1.12
CA ALA A 170 13.21 10.30 -0.30
C ALA A 170 13.07 11.81 -0.57
N GLU A 171 12.21 12.50 0.18
CA GLU A 171 12.02 13.94 0.07
C GLU A 171 13.31 14.71 0.41
N LYS A 172 14.07 14.28 1.43
CA LYS A 172 15.38 14.86 1.76
C LYS A 172 16.38 14.68 0.61
N ALA A 173 16.43 13.49 0.02
CA ALA A 173 17.31 13.20 -1.12
C ALA A 173 16.96 14.05 -2.34
N MET A 174 15.67 14.37 -2.53
CA MET A 174 15.15 15.14 -3.65
C MET A 174 15.06 16.65 -3.39
N ALA A 175 15.53 17.14 -2.24
CA ALA A 175 15.41 18.54 -1.84
C ALA A 175 16.05 19.55 -2.83
N LYS A 176 16.99 19.09 -3.67
CA LYS A 176 17.65 19.90 -4.71
C LYS A 176 17.16 19.59 -6.13
N SER A 177 16.19 18.69 -6.29
CA SER A 177 15.64 18.37 -7.60
C SER A 177 14.87 19.57 -8.17
N GLU A 178 14.92 19.74 -9.49
CA GLU A 178 14.05 20.68 -10.20
C GLU A 178 12.59 20.19 -10.28
N ARG A 179 12.37 18.88 -10.08
CA ARG A 179 11.07 18.22 -10.18
C ARG A 179 10.87 17.18 -9.06
N PRO A 180 10.92 17.60 -7.78
CA PRO A 180 10.92 16.67 -6.65
C PRO A 180 9.69 15.76 -6.62
N ASP A 181 8.50 16.26 -6.95
CA ASP A 181 7.26 15.47 -6.99
C ASP A 181 7.32 14.36 -8.05
N LEU A 182 7.88 14.64 -9.23
CA LEU A 182 8.00 13.66 -10.30
C LEU A 182 9.04 12.60 -9.96
N ASP A 183 10.18 13.01 -9.41
CA ASP A 183 11.22 12.09 -8.97
C ASP A 183 10.72 11.17 -7.86
N LEU A 184 9.90 11.70 -6.94
CA LEU A 184 9.30 10.93 -5.85
C LEU A 184 8.30 9.90 -6.37
N VAL A 185 7.42 10.27 -7.29
CA VAL A 185 6.50 9.32 -7.95
C VAL A 185 7.28 8.25 -8.70
N THR A 186 8.36 8.64 -9.38
CA THR A 186 9.22 7.71 -10.12
C THR A 186 9.87 6.70 -9.17
N LEU A 187 10.35 7.14 -8.00
CA LEU A 187 10.91 6.27 -6.98
C LEU A 187 9.87 5.31 -6.40
N LEU A 188 8.69 5.84 -6.03
CA LEU A 188 7.61 5.03 -5.44
C LEU A 188 7.11 3.92 -6.35
N LEU A 189 7.22 4.09 -7.66
CA LEU A 189 6.75 3.15 -8.67
C LEU A 189 7.89 2.47 -9.46
N ALA A 190 9.14 2.61 -8.99
CA ALA A 190 10.33 2.24 -9.74
C ALA A 190 10.34 0.76 -10.16
N GLU A 191 9.88 -0.15 -9.30
CA GLU A 191 9.92 -1.58 -9.57
C GLU A 191 8.69 -2.12 -10.29
N ILE A 192 7.57 -1.38 -10.28
CA ILE A 192 6.30 -1.82 -10.87
C ILE A 192 6.46 -2.37 -12.30
N PRO A 193 7.22 -1.74 -13.21
CA PRO A 193 7.45 -2.28 -14.55
C PRO A 193 8.13 -3.66 -14.57
N ASP A 194 9.12 -3.89 -13.72
CA ASP A 194 9.89 -5.14 -13.69
C ASP A 194 9.11 -6.24 -12.95
N GLN A 195 8.41 -5.90 -11.87
CA GLN A 195 7.49 -6.80 -11.19
C GLN A 195 6.38 -7.28 -12.13
N TYR A 196 5.79 -6.37 -12.93
CA TYR A 196 4.79 -6.73 -13.92
C TYR A 196 5.33 -7.64 -15.04
N LYS A 197 6.58 -7.42 -15.49
CA LYS A 197 7.25 -8.34 -16.43
C LYS A 197 7.45 -9.72 -15.81
N ALA A 198 7.86 -9.80 -14.54
CA ALA A 198 8.01 -11.06 -13.83
C ALA A 198 6.68 -11.82 -13.74
N ILE A 199 5.61 -11.15 -13.33
CA ILE A 199 4.22 -11.67 -13.27
C ILE A 199 3.80 -12.28 -14.61
N LYS A 200 4.08 -11.60 -15.72
CA LYS A 200 3.81 -12.11 -17.08
C LYS A 200 4.65 -13.34 -17.40
N SER A 201 5.95 -13.29 -17.13
CA SER A 201 6.88 -14.38 -17.44
C SER A 201 6.56 -15.67 -16.66
N LEU A 202 6.05 -15.54 -15.45
CA LEU A 202 5.60 -16.63 -14.58
C LEU A 202 4.18 -17.12 -14.91
N GLY A 203 3.47 -16.46 -15.83
CA GLY A 203 2.10 -16.84 -16.23
C GLY A 203 1.06 -16.69 -15.10
N LEU A 204 1.30 -15.81 -14.12
CA LEU A 204 0.43 -15.68 -12.94
C LEU A 204 -0.95 -15.14 -13.27
N LEU A 205 -1.06 -14.24 -14.27
CA LEU A 205 -2.33 -13.73 -14.77
C LEU A 205 -3.23 -14.86 -15.32
N ASP A 206 -2.67 -15.72 -16.17
CA ASP A 206 -3.41 -16.85 -16.74
C ASP A 206 -3.67 -17.94 -15.71
N SER A 207 -2.80 -18.08 -14.70
CA SER A 207 -2.99 -19.03 -13.61
C SER A 207 -4.18 -18.66 -12.74
N VAL A 208 -4.32 -17.38 -12.35
CA VAL A 208 -5.45 -16.94 -11.51
C VAL A 208 -6.77 -17.10 -12.25
N ARG A 209 -6.87 -16.62 -13.51
CA ARG A 209 -8.08 -16.72 -14.35
C ARG A 209 -8.56 -18.14 -14.63
N ARG A 210 -7.67 -19.14 -14.46
CA ARG A 210 -8.01 -20.57 -14.65
C ARG A 210 -8.39 -21.27 -13.35
N ARG A 211 -7.88 -20.80 -12.21
CA ARG A 211 -8.04 -21.48 -10.90
C ARG A 211 -9.25 -20.99 -10.13
N TYR A 212 -9.66 -19.75 -10.36
CA TYR A 212 -10.73 -19.05 -9.66
C TYR A 212 -11.69 -18.45 -10.68
#